data_AF-A0A848HTM0-F1
#
_entry.id   AF-A0A848HTM0-F1
#
_cell.length_a   1.000
_cell.length_b   1.000
_cell.length_c   1.000
_cell.angle_alpha   90.00
_cell.angle_beta   90.00
_cell.angle_gamma   90.00
#
_symmetry.space_group_name_H-M   'P 1'
#
loop_
_entity.id
_entity.type
_entity.pdbx_description
1 polymer ?
#
loop_
_entity_poly.entity_id
_entity_poly.type
_entity_poly.pdbx_seq_one_letter_code
_entity_poly.pdbx_strand_id
1 'polypeptide(L)' 'MSIEQQIEELRAELSCCRDRREARQIAAELQIALDERDRLAEVSETAL' A
#
# COMPACT_ATOMS: atom_id res chain seq x y z
N MET A 1 0.15 -10.45 -8.42
CA MET A 1 -0.53 -9.79 -7.28
C MET A 1 -0.85 -8.38 -7.73
N SER A 2 -2.10 -7.93 -7.60
CA SER A 2 -2.46 -6.55 -7.94
C SER A 2 -2.02 -5.58 -6.83
N ILE A 3 -1.91 -4.29 -7.17
CA ILE A 3 -1.60 -3.24 -6.17
C ILE A 3 -2.64 -3.20 -5.04
N GLU A 4 -3.92 -3.44 -5.37
CA GLU A 4 -5.01 -3.53 -4.38
C GLU A 4 -4.83 -4.71 -3.43
N GLN A 5 -4.47 -5.90 -3.95
CA GLN A 5 -4.19 -7.07 -3.12
C GLN A 5 -3.01 -6.82 -2.17
N GLN A 6 -1.95 -6.19 -2.65
CA GLN A 6 -0.79 -5.84 -1.83
C GLN A 6 -1.16 -4.83 -0.72
N ILE A 7 -2.00 -3.84 -1.02
CA ILE A 7 -2.51 -2.88 -0.03
C ILE A 7 -3.34 -3.58 1.05
N GLU A 8 -4.20 -4.53 0.66
CA GLU A 8 -5.02 -5.31 1.60
C GLU A 8 -4.15 -6.17 2.52
N GLU A 9 -3.14 -6.85 1.97
CA GLU A 9 -2.19 -7.67 2.74
C GLU A 9 -1.43 -6.80 3.77
N LEU A 10 -0.83 -5.68 3.33
CA LEU A 10 -0.10 -4.78 4.22
C LEU A 10 -0.98 -4.16 5.32
N ARG A 11 -2.25 -3.87 5.02
CA ARG A 11 -3.22 -3.42 6.04
C ARG A 11 -3.51 -4.51 7.06
N ALA A 12 -3.68 -5.76 6.60
CA ALA A 12 -3.91 -6.90 7.49
C ALA A 12 -2.70 -7.17 8.39
N GLU A 13 -1.50 -7.15 7.82
CA GLU A 13 -0.24 -7.31 8.56
C GLU A 13 -0.05 -6.20 9.60
N LEU A 14 -0.25 -4.94 9.21
CA LEU A 14 -0.14 -3.81 10.12
C LEU A 14 -1.13 -3.90 11.28
N SER A 15 -2.36 -4.36 11.02
CA SER A 15 -3.40 -4.52 12.05
C SER A 15 -3.06 -5.59 13.08
N CYS A 16 -2.29 -6.62 12.68
CA CYS A 16 -1.89 -7.73 13.53
C CYS A 16 -0.48 -7.56 14.13
N CYS A 17 0.31 -6.61 13.64
CA CYS A 17 1.69 -6.40 14.05
C CYS A 17 1.78 -5.79 15.46
N ARG A 18 2.50 -6.47 16.35
CA ARG A 18 2.73 -6.02 17.75
C ARG A 18 4.08 -5.33 17.93
N ASP A 19 5.01 -5.53 17.01
CA ASP A 19 6.34 -4.93 17.05
C ASP A 19 6.32 -3.53 16.42
N ARG A 20 6.81 -2.53 17.16
CA ARG A 20 6.76 -1.13 16.69
C ARG A 20 7.72 -0.84 15.54
N ARG A 21 8.82 -1.58 15.43
CA ARG A 21 9.79 -1.39 14.34
C ARG A 21 9.23 -2.01 13.07
N GLU A 22 8.74 -3.24 13.17
CA GLU A 22 8.09 -3.94 12.06
C GLU A 22 6.85 -3.16 11.57
N ALA A 23 5.99 -2.69 12.47
CA ALA A 23 4.83 -1.87 12.12
C ALA A 23 5.22 -0.59 11.35
N ARG A 24 6.36 0.04 11.68
CA ARG A 24 6.86 1.21 10.92
C ARG A 24 7.33 0.83 9.52
N GLN A 25 7.93 -0.35 9.36
CA GLN A 25 8.37 -0.85 8.05
C GLN A 25 7.16 -1.16 7.18
N ILE A 26 6.19 -1.92 7.71
CA ILE A 26 4.94 -2.25 7.02
C ILE A 26 4.17 -0.97 6.65
N ALA A 27 4.10 0.03 7.54
CA ALA A 27 3.45 1.30 7.24
C ALA A 27 4.14 2.08 6.11
N ALA A 28 5.48 2.04 6.03
CA ALA A 28 6.21 2.67 4.94
C ALA A 28 5.96 1.97 3.59
N GLU A 29 5.93 0.63 3.60
CA GLU A 29 5.59 -0.16 2.42
C GLU A 29 4.16 0.08 1.96
N LEU A 30 3.21 0.19 2.90
CA LEU A 30 1.82 0.52 2.62
C LEU A 30 1.70 1.90 1.96
N GLN A 31 2.45 2.90 2.43
CA GLN A 31 2.43 4.23 1.84
C GLN A 31 2.93 4.20 0.39
N ILE A 32 4.03 3.48 0.12
CA ILE A 32 4.56 3.33 -1.24
C ILE A 32 3.53 2.69 -2.18
N ALA A 33 2.84 1.64 -1.70
CA ALA A 33 1.80 0.96 -2.50
C ALA A 33 0.59 1.86 -2.78
N LEU A 34 0.18 2.69 -1.81
CA LEU A 34 -0.89 3.68 -1.99
C LEU A 34 -0.49 4.76 -2.99
N ASP A 35 0.72 5.31 -2.89
CA ASP A 35 1.23 6.33 -3.81
C ASP A 35 1.29 5.78 -5.25
N GLU A 36 1.69 4.53 -5.42
CA GLU A 36 1.73 3.89 -6.74
C GLU A 36 0.33 3.65 -7.31
N ARG A 37 -0.62 3.20 -6.48
CA ARG A 37 -2.03 3.09 -6.90
C ARG A 37 -2.56 4.44 -7.37
N ASP A 38 -2.28 5.50 -6.63
CA ASP A 38 -2.76 6.85 -6.95
C ASP A 38 -2.14 7.34 -8.27
N ARG A 39 -0.84 7.09 -8.51
CA ARG A 39 -0.22 7.35 -9.82
C ARG A 39 -0.86 6.57 -10.97
N LEU A 40 -1.15 5.28 -10.77
CA LEU A 40 -1.80 4.46 -11.78
C LEU A 40 -3.22 4.96 -12.10
N ALA A 41 -3.94 5.46 -11.08
CA ALA A 41 -5.25 6.08 -11.25
C ALA A 41 -5.16 7.39 -12.06
N GLU A 42 -4.20 8.28 -11.72
CA GLU A 42 -3.97 9.53 -12.46
C GLU A 42 -3.57 9.31 -13.93
N VAL A 43 -2.74 8.30 -14.20
CA VAL A 43 -2.35 7.92 -15.57
C VAL A 43 -3.55 7.38 -16.37
N SER A 44 -4.46 6.66 -15.71
CA SER A 44 -5.68 6.17 -16.34
C SER A 44 -6.68 7.30 -16.64
N GLU A 45 -6.65 8.38 -15.86
CA GLU A 45 -7.57 9.52 -16.00
C GLU A 45 -7.08 10.54 -17.05
N THR A 46 -5.77 10.64 -17.26
CA THR A 46 -5.15 11.50 -18.29
C THR A 46 -5.04 10.88 -19.68
N ALA A 47 -5.35 9.58 -19.82
CA ALA A 47 -5.35 8.86 -21.10
C ALA A 47 -6.71 8.86 -21.84
N LEU A 48 -7.69 9.64 -21.36
CA LEU A 48 -9.03 9.83 -21.94
C LEU A 48 -9.21 11.26 -22.46
#